data_AF-A0A7Y2ZAD1-F1
#
_entry.id   AF-A0A7Y2ZAD1-F1
#
_cell.length_a   1.000
_cell.length_b   1.000
_cell.length_c   1.000
_cell.angle_alpha   90.00
_cell.angle_beta   90.00
_cell.angle_gamma   90.00
#
_symmetry.space_group_name_H-M   'P 1'
#
loop_
_entity.id
_entity.type
_entity.pdbx_description
1 polymer ?
#
loop_
_entity_poly.entity_id
_entity_poly.type
_entity_poly.pdbx_seq_one_letter_code
_entity_poly.pdbx_strand_id
1 'polypeptide(L)'
;MDIGTISLILLIGMLTLLAIGMPLGFASGFLAVVVMVLKFEPTLVTDPFIYGFDFAQWTVGSGVLSRSFGTGPMNILAQRLYGITTNYVLISVPLFIFMATLLERSGIARDMYSCLNMWMSRTRGGIAVVTALMAIVMAAMSGIIGGEVVLLGLIALPQMLRLGYNQ
;
A
#
# COMPACT_ATOMS: atom_id res chain seq x y z
N MET A 1 12.75 -30.01 5.52
CA MET A 1 13.75 -29.18 4.84
C MET A 1 14.28 -28.16 5.83
N ASP A 2 15.60 -27.99 5.93
CA ASP A 2 16.20 -26.97 6.80
C ASP A 2 15.90 -25.56 6.29
N ILE A 3 15.87 -24.58 7.21
CA ILE A 3 15.61 -23.17 6.88
C ILE A 3 16.58 -22.66 5.80
N GLY A 4 17.84 -23.13 5.82
CA GLY A 4 18.87 -22.75 4.86
C GLY A 4 18.55 -23.21 3.43
N THR A 5 18.06 -24.44 3.27
CA THR A 5 17.68 -24.98 1.95
C THR A 5 16.49 -24.24 1.36
N ILE A 6 15.52 -23.85 2.20
CA ILE A 6 14.35 -23.05 1.78
C ILE A 6 14.79 -21.66 1.32
N SER A 7 15.64 -20.98 2.10
CA SER A 7 16.15 -19.65 1.75
C SER A 7 16.95 -19.64 0.45
N LEU A 8 17.73 -20.69 0.17
CA LEU A 8 18.53 -20.80 -1.05
C LEU A 8 17.65 -21.01 -2.29
N ILE A 9 16.64 -21.87 -2.20
CA ILE A 9 15.66 -22.09 -3.27
C ILE A 9 14.88 -20.80 -3.58
N LEU A 10 14.47 -20.06 -2.54
CA LEU A 10 13.75 -18.79 -2.72
C LEU A 10 14.61 -17.71 -3.35
N LEU A 11 15.86 -17.59 -2.93
CA LEU A 11 16.77 -16.58 -3.46
C LEU A 11 17.01 -16.81 -4.95
N ILE A 12 17.26 -18.06 -5.35
CA ILE A 12 17.45 -18.44 -6.76
C ILE A 12 16.15 -18.23 -7.55
N GLY A 13 15.00 -18.61 -7.00
CA GLY A 13 13.70 -18.42 -7.63
C GLY A 13 13.36 -16.95 -7.86
N MET A 14 13.60 -16.10 -6.85
CA MET A 14 13.36 -14.65 -6.96
C MET A 14 14.26 -14.02 -8.01
N LEU A 15 15.55 -14.39 -8.03
CA LEU A 15 16.51 -13.87 -9.00
C LEU A 15 16.16 -14.30 -10.43
N THR A 16 15.63 -15.51 -10.61
CA THR A 16 15.18 -16.02 -11.91
C THR A 16 13.92 -15.30 -12.40
N LEU A 17 12.93 -15.09 -11.51
CA LEU A 17 11.69 -14.37 -11.86
C LEU A 17 11.94 -12.91 -12.22
N LEU A 18 12.91 -12.28 -11.54
CA LEU A 18 13.34 -10.92 -11.85
C LEU A 18 14.11 -10.87 -13.18
N ALA A 19 14.94 -11.88 -13.48
CA ALA A 19 15.63 -12.01 -14.77
C ALA A 19 14.66 -12.21 -15.95
N ILE A 20 13.50 -12.85 -15.72
CA ILE A 20 12.43 -13.02 -16.71
C ILE A 20 11.60 -11.72 -16.88
N GLY A 21 11.85 -10.68 -16.07
CA GLY A 21 11.22 -9.37 -16.19
C GLY A 21 9.80 -9.30 -15.63
N MET A 22 9.39 -10.24 -14.78
CA MET A 22 8.06 -10.17 -14.16
C MET A 22 7.98 -9.04 -13.13
N PRO A 23 6.84 -8.32 -13.04
CA PRO A 23 6.63 -7.33 -11.99
C PRO A 23 6.78 -7.93 -10.59
N LEU A 24 7.46 -7.21 -9.70
CA LEU A 24 7.85 -7.70 -8.37
C LEU A 24 6.68 -8.23 -7.53
N GLY A 25 5.48 -7.65 -7.67
CA GLY A 25 4.28 -8.11 -6.96
C GLY A 25 3.81 -9.52 -7.35
N PHE A 26 3.89 -9.87 -8.64
CA PHE A 26 3.56 -11.22 -9.11
C PHE A 26 4.64 -12.22 -8.72
N ALA A 27 5.91 -11.82 -8.80
CA ALA A 27 7.02 -12.64 -8.35
C ALA A 27 6.93 -12.95 -6.84
N SER A 28 6.60 -11.95 -6.00
CA SER A 28 6.45 -12.16 -4.56
C SER A 28 5.25 -13.03 -4.20
N GLY A 29 4.15 -12.94 -4.96
CA GLY A 29 2.96 -13.77 -4.76
C GLY A 29 3.21 -15.25 -5.04
N PHE A 30 3.82 -15.56 -6.19
CA PHE A 30 4.19 -16.94 -6.55
C PHE A 30 5.17 -17.54 -5.53
N LEU A 31 6.19 -16.76 -5.17
CA LEU A 31 7.23 -17.18 -4.26
C LEU A 31 6.70 -17.44 -2.85
N ALA A 32 5.73 -16.65 -2.37
CA ALA A 32 5.03 -16.89 -1.11
C ALA A 32 4.25 -18.21 -1.09
N VAL A 33 3.58 -18.58 -2.19
CA VAL A 33 2.90 -19.88 -2.34
C VAL A 33 3.92 -21.02 -2.29
N VAL A 34 5.06 -20.87 -2.97
CA VAL A 34 6.16 -21.85 -2.96
C VAL A 34 6.74 -22.01 -1.54
N VAL A 35 6.93 -20.92 -0.78
CA VAL A 35 7.35 -21.03 0.65
C VAL A 35 6.32 -21.80 1.46
N MET A 36 5.04 -21.50 1.27
CA MET A 36 3.98 -22.12 2.02
C MET A 36 3.96 -23.64 1.82
N VAL A 37 4.14 -24.09 0.57
CA VAL A 37 4.23 -25.51 0.19
C VAL A 37 5.52 -26.14 0.75
N LEU A 38 6.68 -25.55 0.51
CA LEU A 38 7.98 -26.11 0.89
C LEU A 38 8.20 -26.17 2.41
N LYS A 39 7.62 -25.22 3.17
CA LYS A 39 7.83 -25.11 4.62
C LYS A 39 6.81 -25.92 5.43
N PHE A 40 5.60 -26.14 4.91
CA PHE A 40 4.51 -26.73 5.69
C PHE A 40 4.00 -28.08 5.16
N GLU A 41 4.21 -28.43 3.89
CA GLU A 41 3.93 -29.78 3.35
C GLU A 41 5.10 -30.27 2.46
N PRO A 42 6.28 -30.57 3.03
CA PRO A 42 7.44 -31.08 2.27
C PRO A 42 7.18 -32.45 1.60
N THR A 43 6.10 -33.14 1.98
CA THR A 43 5.65 -34.42 1.44
C THR A 43 5.04 -34.32 0.04
N LEU A 44 4.64 -33.13 -0.41
CA LEU A 44 4.09 -32.91 -1.77
C LEU A 44 5.17 -32.91 -2.86
N VAL A 45 6.41 -32.62 -2.48
CA VAL A 45 7.56 -32.62 -3.38
C VAL A 45 8.04 -34.04 -3.65
N THR A 46 7.77 -34.96 -2.73
CA THR A 46 8.13 -36.38 -2.83
C THR A 46 7.00 -37.24 -3.39
N ASP A 47 5.74 -36.95 -3.04
CA ASP A 47 4.57 -37.67 -3.56
C ASP A 47 3.47 -36.69 -4.05
N PRO A 48 3.39 -36.43 -5.37
CA PRO A 48 2.44 -35.47 -5.97
C PRO A 48 0.95 -35.85 -5.81
N PHE A 49 0.64 -37.08 -5.42
CA PHE A 49 -0.72 -37.64 -5.38
C PHE A 49 -1.29 -37.83 -3.97
N ILE A 50 -0.69 -37.24 -2.93
CA ILE A 50 -1.21 -37.30 -1.55
C ILE A 50 -2.60 -36.65 -1.39
N TYR A 51 -3.01 -35.77 -2.31
CA TYR A 51 -4.35 -35.18 -2.30
C TYR A 51 -5.46 -36.09 -2.87
N GLY A 52 -5.12 -37.30 -3.33
CA GLY A 52 -6.04 -38.35 -3.79
C GLY A 52 -6.16 -39.52 -2.80
N PHE A 53 -7.01 -40.50 -3.11
CA PHE A 53 -7.07 -41.77 -2.38
C PHE A 53 -5.85 -42.61 -2.75
N ASP A 54 -5.00 -42.94 -1.78
CA ASP A 54 -3.86 -43.84 -2.00
C ASP A 54 -4.37 -45.29 -2.04
N PHE A 55 -4.40 -45.88 -3.23
CA PHE A 55 -4.84 -47.25 -3.46
C PHE A 55 -3.87 -48.31 -2.91
N ALA A 56 -2.61 -47.97 -2.66
CA ALA A 56 -1.62 -48.90 -2.13
C ALA A 56 -1.71 -49.03 -0.60
N GLN A 57 -2.07 -47.96 0.10
CA GLN A 57 -2.20 -47.94 1.56
C GLN A 57 -3.67 -47.90 2.06
N TRP A 58 -4.65 -47.82 1.14
CA TRP A 58 -6.08 -47.69 1.44
C TRP A 58 -6.38 -46.50 2.36
N THR A 59 -5.61 -45.42 2.21
CA THR A 59 -5.66 -44.22 3.05
C THR A 59 -5.91 -42.99 2.19
N VAL A 60 -6.81 -42.12 2.64
CA VAL A 60 -6.97 -40.78 2.05
C VAL A 60 -5.87 -39.90 2.65
N GLY A 61 -4.98 -39.36 1.81
CA GLY A 61 -3.89 -38.52 2.29
C GLY A 61 -4.43 -37.32 3.07
N SER A 62 -3.89 -37.12 4.27
CA SER A 62 -4.32 -36.07 5.20
C SER A 62 -3.71 -34.72 4.77
N GLY A 63 -4.26 -34.14 3.70
CA GLY A 63 -3.92 -32.79 3.27
C GLY A 63 -4.33 -31.78 4.33
N VAL A 64 -3.35 -31.26 5.06
CA VAL A 64 -3.57 -30.35 6.19
C VAL A 64 -4.09 -28.99 5.70
N LEU A 65 -3.87 -28.68 4.42
CA LEU A 65 -4.30 -27.46 3.73
C LEU A 65 -5.80 -27.38 3.40
N SER A 66 -6.50 -28.50 3.19
CA SER A 66 -7.90 -28.48 2.74
C SER A 66 -8.93 -28.91 3.80
N ARG A 67 -8.54 -29.62 4.87
CA ARG A 67 -9.51 -30.24 5.79
C ARG A 67 -9.49 -29.71 7.24
N SER A 68 -8.44 -29.02 7.68
CA SER A 68 -8.38 -28.40 9.02
C SER A 68 -8.31 -26.88 8.93
N PHE A 69 -9.46 -26.23 8.75
CA PHE A 69 -9.56 -24.78 8.92
C PHE A 69 -9.18 -24.43 10.37
N GLY A 70 -7.99 -23.86 10.57
CA GLY A 70 -7.54 -23.36 11.87
C GLY A 70 -6.25 -23.96 12.44
N THR A 71 -5.58 -24.90 11.76
CA THR A 71 -4.33 -25.51 12.26
C THR A 71 -3.20 -25.43 11.23
N GLY A 72 -2.06 -24.84 11.61
CA GLY A 72 -0.86 -24.76 10.78
C GLY A 72 -0.64 -23.40 10.05
N PRO A 73 -0.18 -23.39 8.78
CA PRO A 73 0.29 -22.18 8.08
C PRO A 73 -0.75 -21.08 7.91
N MET A 74 -2.03 -21.45 7.80
CA MET A 74 -3.10 -20.48 7.65
C MET A 74 -3.35 -19.67 8.94
N ASN A 75 -3.07 -20.26 10.11
CA ASN A 75 -3.12 -19.55 11.39
C ASN A 75 -1.98 -18.52 11.50
N ILE A 76 -0.79 -18.84 10.99
CA ILE A 76 0.34 -17.90 10.95
C ILE A 76 0.04 -16.74 10.01
N LEU A 77 -0.56 -17.01 8.84
CA LEU A 77 -1.02 -15.97 7.92
C LEU A 77 -2.11 -15.11 8.56
N ALA A 78 -3.11 -15.72 9.20
CA ALA A 78 -4.16 -15.01 9.91
C ALA A 78 -3.59 -14.12 11.04
N GLN A 79 -2.61 -14.60 11.80
CA GLN A 79 -1.95 -13.83 12.85
C GLN A 79 -1.12 -12.66 12.30
N ARG A 80 -0.47 -12.83 11.14
CA ARG A 80 0.23 -11.73 10.44
C ARG A 80 -0.74 -10.69 9.89
N LEU A 81 -1.81 -11.11 9.24
CA LEU A 81 -2.86 -10.21 8.75
C LEU A 81 -3.51 -9.46 9.91
N TYR A 82 -3.84 -10.16 11.00
CA TYR A 82 -4.38 -9.55 12.21
C TYR A 82 -3.41 -8.51 12.79
N GLY A 83 -2.11 -8.80 12.86
CA GLY A 83 -1.10 -7.86 13.33
C GLY A 83 -0.91 -6.63 12.45
N ILE A 84 -1.15 -6.73 11.13
CA ILE A 84 -1.14 -5.57 10.23
C ILE A 84 -2.39 -4.73 10.47
N THR A 85 -3.56 -5.36 10.58
CA THR A 85 -4.84 -4.66 10.77
C THR A 85 -4.94 -3.95 12.12
N THR A 86 -4.35 -4.51 13.17
CA THR A 86 -4.31 -3.90 14.51
C THR A 86 -3.16 -2.92 14.71
N ASN A 87 -2.39 -2.64 13.65
CA ASN A 87 -1.26 -1.73 13.75
C ASN A 87 -1.73 -0.29 14.01
N TYR A 88 -1.21 0.31 15.08
CA TYR A 88 -1.50 1.69 15.47
C TYR A 88 -1.18 2.72 14.37
N VAL A 89 -0.24 2.43 13.46
CA VAL A 89 0.08 3.29 12.31
C VAL A 89 -1.12 3.48 11.38
N LEU A 90 -2.04 2.51 11.31
CA LEU A 90 -3.25 2.64 10.49
C LEU A 90 -4.23 3.67 11.04
N ILE A 91 -4.14 4.02 12.33
CA ILE A 91 -4.93 5.10 12.96
C ILE A 91 -4.49 6.47 12.44
N SER A 92 -3.23 6.61 12.00
CA SER A 92 -2.71 7.86 11.45
C SER A 92 -3.46 8.27 10.17
N VAL A 93 -3.86 7.32 9.33
CA VAL A 93 -4.56 7.60 8.05
C VAL A 93 -5.88 8.38 8.24
N PRO A 94 -6.86 7.91 9.03
CA PRO A 94 -8.09 8.65 9.27
C PRO A 94 -7.86 9.96 10.04
N LEU A 95 -6.85 10.03 10.93
CA LEU A 95 -6.50 11.27 11.63
C LEU A 95 -5.92 12.33 10.67
N PHE A 96 -5.11 11.94 9.69
CA PHE A 96 -4.62 12.85 8.64
C PHE A 96 -5.77 13.38 7.76
N ILE A 97 -6.71 12.51 7.36
CA ILE A 97 -7.90 12.93 6.61
C ILE A 97 -8.77 13.88 7.44
N PHE A 98 -8.93 13.59 8.74
CA PHE A 98 -9.67 14.45 9.66
C PHE A 98 -9.02 15.84 9.80
N MET A 99 -7.70 15.91 9.96
CA MET A 99 -6.96 17.17 9.99
C MET A 99 -7.13 17.97 8.69
N ALA A 100 -7.00 17.32 7.53
CA ALA A 100 -7.15 17.96 6.23
C ALA A 100 -8.55 18.59 6.07
N THR A 101 -9.59 17.83 6.43
CA THR A 101 -10.99 18.31 6.37
C THR A 101 -11.28 19.43 7.37
N LEU A 102 -10.67 19.41 8.56
CA LEU A 102 -10.76 20.52 9.52
C LEU A 102 -10.11 21.80 8.98
N LEU A 103 -8.94 21.71 8.36
CA LEU A 103 -8.25 22.86 7.75
C LEU A 103 -9.04 23.46 6.58
N GLU A 104 -9.68 22.61 5.77
CA GLU A 104 -10.54 23.05 4.68
C GLU A 104 -11.82 23.73 5.19
N ARG A 105 -12.49 23.13 6.19
CA ARG A 105 -13.76 23.64 6.76
C ARG A 105 -13.58 24.87 7.64
N SER A 106 -12.44 25.02 8.32
CA SER A 106 -12.16 26.16 9.20
C SER A 106 -11.91 27.47 8.46
N GLY A 107 -11.70 27.43 7.14
CA GLY A 107 -11.41 28.63 6.35
C GLY A 107 -9.96 29.12 6.45
N ILE A 108 -9.11 28.46 7.24
CA ILE A 108 -7.69 28.80 7.41
C ILE A 108 -6.96 28.87 6.05
N ALA A 109 -7.31 27.97 5.12
CA ALA A 109 -6.79 27.98 3.75
C ALA A 109 -6.99 29.34 3.04
N ARG A 110 -8.16 29.99 3.22
CA ARG A 110 -8.51 31.25 2.57
C ARG A 110 -7.79 32.44 3.20
N ASP A 111 -7.62 32.41 4.51
CA ASP A 111 -6.89 33.44 5.25
C ASP A 111 -5.40 33.38 4.94
N MET A 112 -4.83 32.16 4.90
CA MET A 112 -3.45 31.94 4.47
C MET A 112 -3.20 32.44 3.04
N TYR A 113 -4.11 32.15 2.11
CA TYR A 113 -4.02 32.63 0.74
C TYR A 113 -4.02 34.17 0.68
N SER A 114 -4.87 34.82 1.48
CA SER A 114 -4.94 36.29 1.54
C SER A 114 -3.67 36.92 2.11
N CYS A 115 -3.10 36.32 3.17
CA CYS A 115 -1.82 36.74 3.75
C CYS A 115 -0.67 36.60 2.77
N LEU A 116 -0.55 35.43 2.12
CA LEU A 116 0.49 35.17 1.12
C LEU A 116 0.36 36.10 -0.09
N ASN A 117 -0.87 36.35 -0.56
CA ASN A 117 -1.13 37.28 -1.65
C ASN A 117 -0.76 38.73 -1.28
N MET A 118 -1.07 39.17 -0.06
CA MET A 118 -0.65 40.50 0.40
C MET A 118 0.88 40.62 0.42
N TRP A 119 1.58 39.58 0.86
CA TRP A 119 3.03 39.53 0.95
C TRP A 119 3.71 39.52 -0.44
N MET A 120 3.12 38.81 -1.41
CA MET A 120 3.66 38.66 -2.76
C MET A 120 3.04 39.64 -3.79
N SER A 121 2.12 40.52 -3.36
CA SER A 121 1.38 41.48 -4.21
C SER A 121 2.27 42.39 -5.05
N ARG A 122 3.51 42.63 -4.61
CA ARG A 122 4.47 43.53 -5.28
C ARG A 122 5.32 42.85 -6.35
N THR A 123 5.20 41.52 -6.50
CA THR A 123 6.00 40.74 -7.46
C THR A 123 5.20 40.41 -8.73
N ARG A 124 5.82 40.62 -9.90
CA ARG A 124 5.23 40.20 -11.19
C ARG A 124 5.12 38.68 -11.20
N GLY A 125 3.90 38.15 -11.30
CA GLY A 125 3.61 36.72 -11.17
C GLY A 125 3.33 36.24 -9.75
N GLY A 126 3.15 37.15 -8.78
CA GLY A 126 2.94 36.81 -7.36
C GLY A 126 1.82 35.79 -7.10
N ILE A 127 0.74 35.81 -7.88
CA ILE A 127 -0.39 34.86 -7.75
C ILE A 127 0.06 33.41 -7.98
N ALA A 128 0.92 33.16 -8.98
CA ALA A 128 1.42 31.82 -9.28
C ALA A 128 2.39 31.31 -8.19
N VAL A 129 3.17 32.22 -7.62
CA VAL A 129 4.06 31.90 -6.49
C VAL A 129 3.24 31.59 -5.24
N VAL A 130 2.18 32.35 -5.00
CA VAL A 130 1.27 32.16 -3.85
C VAL A 130 0.53 30.83 -3.95
N THR A 131 0.00 30.47 -5.13
CA THR A 131 -0.66 29.17 -5.32
C THR A 131 0.30 28.00 -5.11
N ALA A 132 1.52 28.09 -5.64
CA ALA A 132 2.54 27.05 -5.43
C ALA A 132 2.95 26.91 -3.96
N LEU A 133 3.19 28.02 -3.25
CA LEU A 133 3.52 28.02 -1.82
C LEU A 133 2.39 27.44 -0.98
N MET A 134 1.16 27.83 -1.28
CA MET A 134 -0.02 27.36 -0.56
C MET A 134 -0.25 25.86 -0.79
N ALA A 135 -0.03 25.38 -2.02
CA ALA A 135 -0.06 23.95 -2.34
C ALA A 135 1.00 23.16 -1.55
N ILE A 136 2.24 23.66 -1.42
CA ILE A 136 3.29 23.00 -0.64
C ILE A 136 2.89 22.89 0.85
N VAL A 137 2.33 23.96 1.42
CA VAL A 137 1.97 23.98 2.84
C VAL A 137 0.77 23.07 3.12
N MET A 138 -0.26 23.08 2.27
CA MET A 138 -1.39 22.16 2.39
C MET A 138 -0.95 20.70 2.21
N ALA A 139 -0.04 20.44 1.27
CA ALA A 139 0.47 19.09 1.02
C ALA A 139 1.28 18.53 2.17
N ALA A 140 2.08 19.37 2.81
CA ALA A 140 2.83 19.00 4.01
C ALA A 140 1.92 18.63 5.19
N MET A 141 0.71 19.19 5.26
CA MET A 141 -0.25 18.93 6.33
C MET A 141 -1.16 17.72 6.06
N SER A 142 -1.54 17.50 4.79
CA SER A 142 -2.48 16.42 4.41
C SER A 142 -1.79 15.06 4.26
N GLY A 143 -0.53 15.03 3.81
CA GLY A 143 0.22 13.79 3.53
C GLY A 143 -0.34 12.93 2.39
N ILE A 144 -1.36 13.39 1.65
CA ILE A 144 -2.07 12.62 0.62
C ILE A 144 -1.91 13.27 -0.76
N ILE A 145 -1.03 12.72 -1.58
CA ILE A 145 -0.62 13.34 -2.87
C ILE A 145 -1.73 13.25 -3.94
N GLY A 146 -2.49 12.14 -4.00
CA GLY A 146 -3.37 11.85 -5.13
C GLY A 146 -4.68 12.65 -5.16
N GLY A 147 -5.38 12.76 -4.03
CA GLY A 147 -6.65 13.48 -3.94
C GLY A 147 -6.48 15.00 -3.85
N GLU A 148 -5.37 15.45 -3.28
CA GLU A 148 -5.14 16.86 -3.00
C GLU A 148 -4.85 17.69 -4.24
N VAL A 149 -4.08 17.18 -5.21
CA VAL A 149 -3.79 17.92 -6.45
C VAL A 149 -5.08 18.23 -7.23
N VAL A 150 -6.06 17.32 -7.17
CA VAL A 150 -7.38 17.53 -7.79
C VAL A 150 -8.19 18.58 -7.02
N LEU A 151 -8.21 18.52 -5.68
CA LEU A 151 -8.89 19.51 -4.84
C LEU A 151 -8.27 20.91 -4.96
N LEU A 152 -6.95 21.01 -4.94
CA LEU A 152 -6.22 22.25 -5.17
C LEU A 152 -6.52 22.81 -6.56
N GLY A 153 -6.61 21.97 -7.60
CA GLY A 153 -7.05 22.40 -8.93
C GLY A 153 -8.45 23.01 -8.91
N LEU A 154 -9.40 22.37 -8.21
CA LEU A 154 -10.79 22.84 -8.10
C LEU A 154 -10.95 24.11 -7.24
N ILE A 155 -10.10 24.30 -6.24
CA ILE A 155 -10.15 25.46 -5.33
C ILE A 155 -9.30 26.64 -5.86
N ALA A 156 -8.14 26.37 -6.46
CA ALA A 156 -7.22 27.39 -6.95
C ALA A 156 -7.72 28.03 -8.24
N LEU A 157 -8.31 27.27 -9.17
CA LEU A 157 -8.81 27.79 -10.43
C LEU A 157 -9.85 28.92 -10.27
N PRO A 158 -10.90 28.80 -9.44
CA PRO A 158 -11.83 29.90 -9.22
C PRO A 158 -11.20 31.09 -8.48
N GLN A 159 -10.19 30.88 -7.63
CA GLN A 159 -9.47 31.99 -6.97
C GLN A 159 -8.56 32.75 -7.96
N MET A 160 -7.87 32.05 -8.85
CA MET A 160 -7.04 32.67 -9.90
C MET A 160 -7.88 33.49 -10.88
N LEU A 161 -9.06 32.99 -11.26
CA LEU A 161 -10.01 33.73 -12.10
C LEU A 161 -10.57 34.97 -11.39
N ARG A 162 -10.90 34.87 -10.09
CA ARG A 162 -11.40 35.99 -9.28
C ARG A 162 -10.38 37.13 -9.14
N LEU A 163 -9.09 36.82 -9.22
CA LEU A 163 -7.99 37.78 -9.15
C LEU A 163 -7.56 38.34 -10.52
N GLY A 164 -8.32 38.06 -11.58
CA GLY A 164 -8.11 38.67 -12.89
C GLY A 164 -6.96 38.08 -13.70
N TYR A 165 -6.56 36.82 -13.44
CA TYR A 165 -5.48 36.13 -14.19
C TYR A 165 -5.83 35.82 -15.67
N ASN A 166 -6.83 36.49 -16.25
CA ASN A 166 -7.23 36.36 -17.65
C ASN A 166 -7.94 37.62 -18.17
N GLN A 167 -7.45 38.81 -17.78
CA GLN A 167 -7.70 40.08 -18.47
C GLN A 167 -6.39 40.65 -19.01
#